data_AF-A0AA38PRF0-F1
#
_entry.id   AF-A0AA38PRF0-F1
#
_cell.length_a   1.000
_cell.length_b   1.000
_cell.length_c   1.000
_cell.angle_alpha   90.00
_cell.angle_beta   90.00
_cell.angle_gamma   90.00
#
_symmetry.space_group_name_H-M   'P 1'
#
loop_
_entity.id
_entity.type
_entity.pdbx_description
1 polymer ?
#
loop_
_entity_poly.entity_id
_entity_poly.type
_entity_poly.pdbx_seq_one_letter_code
_entity_poly.pdbx_strand_id
1 'polypeptide(L)'
;MYNMKANDVLDGTFSSTALHRLLTRDVQSALTPNATQRTTLIVAGCYILVIGILWHIPILSWIIYPFKLLTVGFHEMSHAFMGLLTCAHIHSIELDPDEGGATSMSGGIPYLTLPAGYLGSSLIGAALIACGFDTNASKIASIVLAVFFLFTLWWAKRDWLTWVLILGMSGLIVLFWFVAGGVALRYLVLFIGVMSCMYCLWDIIDDTISRKVNSSDASQFAKICGCCPSQVWGVLWLFVSLIFFIAGVLVGLAAFKESAAQQKEDSSVFLPVPGSSAAMALTVTKSGIVSMILAVVVGLLGIPM
;
A
#
# COMPACT_ATOMS: atom_id res chain seq x y z
N MET A 1 -36.89 26.97 -56.06
CA MET A 1 -36.71 25.55 -56.43
C MET A 1 -35.34 25.12 -55.90
N TYR A 2 -35.37 24.12 -55.01
CA TYR A 2 -34.24 23.49 -54.32
C TYR A 2 -33.04 23.19 -55.23
N ASN A 3 -31.81 23.36 -54.75
CA ASN A 3 -30.80 22.31 -54.90
C ASN A 3 -29.69 22.42 -53.84
N MET A 4 -29.86 21.67 -52.75
CA MET A 4 -28.76 21.17 -51.94
C MET A 4 -27.98 20.12 -52.75
N LYS A 5 -26.66 20.26 -52.85
CA LYS A 5 -25.71 19.15 -53.03
C LYS A 5 -24.51 19.48 -52.15
N ALA A 6 -24.51 19.02 -50.90
CA ALA A 6 -24.00 17.70 -50.50
C ALA A 6 -22.52 17.56 -50.84
N ASN A 7 -21.69 17.93 -49.87
CA ASN A 7 -20.36 17.36 -49.61
C ASN A 7 -20.07 17.55 -48.11
N ASP A 8 -20.98 17.04 -47.29
CA ASP A 8 -20.67 16.61 -45.93
C ASP A 8 -19.88 15.30 -46.05
N VAL A 9 -18.56 15.41 -46.22
CA VAL A 9 -17.64 14.32 -45.89
C VAL A 9 -17.25 14.53 -44.43
N LEU A 10 -18.13 14.04 -43.57
CA LEU A 10 -17.92 13.84 -42.14
C LEU A 10 -17.05 12.60 -41.95
N ASP A 11 -15.73 12.75 -41.80
CA ASP A 11 -14.85 11.60 -41.51
C ASP A 11 -13.89 11.87 -40.33
N GLY A 12 -14.36 11.60 -39.12
CA GLY A 12 -13.69 10.98 -37.94
C GLY A 12 -12.32 11.44 -37.39
N THR A 13 -11.55 12.23 -38.13
CA THR A 13 -10.13 12.52 -37.86
C THR A 13 -9.91 13.78 -37.04
N PHE A 14 -10.76 14.80 -37.18
CA PHE A 14 -10.62 16.04 -36.40
C PHE A 14 -11.03 15.85 -34.93
N SER A 15 -12.12 15.10 -34.69
CA SER A 15 -12.59 14.78 -33.34
C SER A 15 -11.61 13.86 -32.60
N SER A 16 -11.07 12.84 -33.27
CA SER A 16 -10.04 11.97 -32.69
C SER A 16 -8.75 12.72 -32.36
N THR A 17 -8.32 13.67 -33.21
CA THR A 17 -7.10 14.47 -32.97
C THR A 17 -7.29 15.50 -31.84
N ALA A 18 -8.47 16.10 -31.72
CA ALA A 18 -8.79 17.03 -30.64
C ALA A 18 -9.00 16.30 -29.31
N LEU A 19 -9.74 15.19 -29.30
CA LEU A 19 -9.91 14.32 -28.14
C LEU A 19 -8.56 13.76 -27.68
N HIS A 20 -7.73 13.27 -28.60
CA HIS A 20 -6.39 12.79 -28.29
C HIS A 20 -5.51 13.92 -27.71
N ARG A 21 -5.57 15.15 -28.24
CA ARG A 21 -4.87 16.31 -27.67
C ARG A 21 -5.40 16.73 -26.29
N LEU A 22 -6.70 16.62 -26.04
CA LEU A 22 -7.29 16.92 -24.74
C LEU A 22 -6.90 15.85 -23.72
N LEU A 23 -7.01 14.57 -24.07
CA LEU A 23 -6.59 13.44 -23.22
C LEU A 23 -5.10 13.50 -22.92
N THR A 24 -4.24 13.80 -23.91
CA THR A 24 -2.79 13.90 -23.68
C THR A 24 -2.42 15.11 -22.84
N ARG A 25 -3.09 16.26 -22.98
CA ARG A 25 -2.88 17.41 -22.09
C ARG A 25 -3.32 17.11 -20.66
N ASP A 26 -4.45 16.44 -20.50
CA ASP A 26 -4.99 16.05 -19.19
C ASP A 26 -4.06 15.05 -18.49
N VAL A 27 -3.60 14.02 -19.21
CA VAL A 27 -2.61 13.04 -18.71
C VAL A 27 -1.28 13.72 -18.40
N GLN A 28 -0.79 14.62 -19.26
CA GLN A 28 0.45 15.33 -19.01
C GLN A 28 0.34 16.22 -17.76
N SER A 29 -0.75 16.95 -17.57
CA SER A 29 -0.96 17.73 -16.35
C SER A 29 -1.10 16.86 -15.11
N ALA A 30 -1.80 15.73 -15.22
CA ALA A 30 -1.98 14.79 -14.12
C ALA A 30 -0.66 14.12 -13.71
N LEU A 31 0.25 13.82 -14.64
CA LEU A 31 1.50 13.12 -14.36
C LEU A 31 2.70 14.05 -14.11
N THR A 32 2.60 15.34 -14.44
CA THR A 32 3.67 16.29 -14.14
C THR A 32 3.75 16.52 -12.62
N PRO A 33 4.89 16.21 -11.97
CA PRO A 33 5.00 16.33 -10.52
C PRO A 33 5.13 17.78 -10.07
N ASN A 34 4.40 18.16 -9.02
CA ASN A 34 4.61 19.42 -8.31
C ASN A 34 5.86 19.33 -7.39
N ALA A 35 6.22 20.41 -6.69
CA ALA A 35 7.40 20.43 -5.81
C ALA A 35 7.34 19.41 -4.65
N THR A 36 6.16 19.20 -4.05
CA THR A 36 5.94 18.19 -3.01
C THR A 36 6.12 16.79 -3.55
N GLN A 37 5.46 16.48 -4.68
CA GLN A 37 5.53 15.18 -5.34
C GLN A 37 6.95 14.87 -5.81
N ARG A 38 7.67 15.87 -6.34
CA ARG A 38 9.09 15.74 -6.69
C ARG A 38 9.94 15.35 -5.48
N THR A 39 9.68 15.94 -4.32
CA THR A 39 10.36 15.57 -3.08
C THR A 39 10.05 14.12 -2.69
N THR A 40 8.78 13.71 -2.74
CA THR A 40 8.37 12.31 -2.49
C THR A 40 9.04 11.33 -3.45
N LEU A 41 9.11 11.65 -4.75
CA LEU A 41 9.79 10.83 -5.75
C LEU A 41 11.30 10.72 -5.49
N ILE A 42 11.96 11.83 -5.13
CA ILE A 42 13.39 11.82 -4.77
C ILE A 42 13.61 10.92 -3.55
N VAL A 43 12.77 11.06 -2.52
CA VAL A 43 12.85 10.21 -1.32
C VAL A 43 12.63 8.73 -1.65
N ALA A 44 11.64 8.40 -2.48
CA ALA A 44 11.40 7.04 -2.93
C ALA A 44 12.60 6.49 -3.74
N GLY A 45 13.19 7.28 -4.62
CA GLY A 45 14.42 6.93 -5.33
C GLY A 45 15.60 6.68 -4.39
N CYS A 46 15.78 7.54 -3.39
CA CYS A 46 16.77 7.34 -2.34
C CYS A 46 16.51 6.05 -1.55
N TYR A 47 15.25 5.72 -1.22
CA TYR A 47 14.91 4.46 -0.58
C TYR A 47 15.35 3.26 -1.42
N ILE A 48 15.02 3.22 -2.72
CA ILE A 48 15.43 2.12 -3.60
C ILE A 48 16.96 1.92 -3.57
N LEU A 49 17.72 3.01 -3.68
CA LEU A 49 19.19 2.95 -3.65
C LEU A 49 19.72 2.47 -2.29
N VAL A 50 19.22 3.05 -1.20
CA VAL A 50 19.63 2.70 0.16
C VAL A 50 19.29 1.24 0.47
N ILE A 51 18.07 0.80 0.15
CA ILE A 51 17.63 -0.59 0.34
C ILE A 51 18.56 -1.54 -0.43
N GLY A 52 18.85 -1.24 -1.70
CA GLY A 52 19.77 -2.05 -2.50
C GLY A 52 21.18 -2.13 -1.91
N ILE A 53 21.73 -1.02 -1.39
CA ILE A 53 23.04 -1.01 -0.72
C ILE A 53 23.00 -1.81 0.58
N LEU A 54 22.00 -1.55 1.43
CA LEU A 54 21.84 -2.21 2.73
C LEU A 54 21.64 -3.73 2.60
N TRP A 55 21.03 -4.17 1.50
CA TRP A 55 20.83 -5.58 1.21
C TRP A 55 22.13 -6.35 1.02
N HIS A 56 23.12 -5.75 0.35
CA HIS A 56 24.37 -6.43 -0.01
C HIS A 56 25.46 -6.32 1.06
N ILE A 57 25.26 -5.51 2.12
CA ILE A 57 26.23 -5.33 3.21
C ILE A 57 25.77 -6.15 4.43
N PRO A 58 26.45 -7.27 4.80
CA PRO A 58 25.96 -8.22 5.81
C PRO A 58 25.75 -7.67 7.23
N ILE A 59 26.46 -6.60 7.61
CA ILE A 59 26.28 -5.95 8.93
C ILE A 59 25.11 -4.97 8.88
N LEU A 60 24.91 -4.31 7.75
CA LEU A 60 23.92 -3.25 7.58
C LEU A 60 22.54 -3.82 7.22
N SER A 61 22.49 -5.05 6.69
CA SER A 61 21.24 -5.78 6.43
C SER A 61 20.41 -6.01 7.70
N TRP A 62 21.05 -6.13 8.87
CA TRP A 62 20.37 -6.24 10.17
C TRP A 62 19.48 -5.03 10.50
N ILE A 63 19.76 -3.85 9.94
CA ILE A 63 18.94 -2.65 10.16
C ILE A 63 17.60 -2.77 9.41
N ILE A 64 17.61 -3.35 8.21
CA ILE A 64 16.41 -3.52 7.38
C ILE A 64 15.70 -4.84 7.62
N TYR A 65 16.34 -5.77 8.34
CA TYR A 65 15.81 -7.09 8.68
C TYR A 65 14.36 -7.09 9.19
N PRO A 66 13.95 -6.28 10.19
CA PRO A 66 12.54 -6.27 10.61
C PRO A 66 11.59 -5.85 9.48
N PHE A 67 12.01 -4.95 8.59
CA PHE A 67 11.19 -4.55 7.45
C PHE A 67 11.13 -5.63 6.38
N LYS A 68 12.20 -6.41 6.19
CA LYS A 68 12.17 -7.60 5.32
C LYS A 68 11.20 -8.66 5.83
N LEU A 69 11.23 -8.98 7.13
CA LEU A 69 10.26 -9.90 7.72
C LEU A 69 8.83 -9.37 7.60
N LEU A 70 8.62 -8.06 7.73
CA LEU A 70 7.31 -7.46 7.51
C LEU A 70 6.80 -7.69 6.08
N THR A 71 7.68 -7.58 5.07
CA THR A 71 7.31 -7.80 3.68
C THR A 71 7.04 -9.27 3.37
N VAL A 72 7.74 -10.20 4.02
CA VAL A 72 7.39 -11.63 4.01
C VAL A 72 6.02 -11.85 4.68
N GLY A 73 5.74 -11.14 5.78
CA GLY A 73 4.40 -11.16 6.40
C GLY A 73 3.30 -10.73 5.44
N PHE A 74 3.52 -9.71 4.59
CA PHE A 74 2.56 -9.33 3.55
C PHE A 74 2.38 -10.41 2.47
N HIS A 75 3.46 -11.13 2.14
CA HIS A 75 3.44 -12.27 1.21
C HIS A 75 2.56 -13.40 1.75
N GLU A 76 2.87 -13.89 2.95
CA GLU A 76 2.14 -15.00 3.58
C GLU A 76 0.66 -14.67 3.81
N MET A 77 0.38 -13.47 4.30
CA MET A 77 -1.00 -13.02 4.47
C MET A 77 -1.77 -12.91 3.16
N SER A 78 -1.10 -12.67 2.03
CA SER A 78 -1.74 -12.64 0.73
C SER A 78 -2.16 -14.04 0.27
N HIS A 79 -1.37 -15.08 0.56
CA HIS A 79 -1.79 -16.47 0.41
C HIS A 79 -3.02 -16.77 1.27
N ALA A 80 -2.99 -16.41 2.55
CA ALA A 80 -4.09 -16.65 3.47
C ALA A 80 -5.37 -15.94 3.03
N PHE A 81 -5.28 -14.67 2.62
CA PHE A 81 -6.42 -13.89 2.16
C PHE A 81 -7.03 -14.47 0.87
N MET A 82 -6.21 -14.79 -0.13
CA MET A 82 -6.70 -15.46 -1.34
C MET A 82 -7.26 -16.85 -1.05
N GLY A 83 -6.67 -17.55 -0.09
CA GLY A 83 -7.17 -18.82 0.43
C GLY A 83 -8.60 -18.66 0.93
N LEU A 84 -8.86 -17.71 1.83
CA LEU A 84 -10.19 -17.43 2.35
C LEU A 84 -11.20 -17.09 1.24
N LEU A 85 -10.81 -16.26 0.26
CA LEU A 85 -11.67 -15.93 -0.89
C LEU A 85 -11.99 -17.14 -1.77
N THR A 86 -11.10 -18.15 -1.78
CA THR A 86 -11.28 -19.41 -2.51
C THR A 86 -11.78 -20.55 -1.61
N CYS A 87 -12.33 -20.22 -0.45
CA CYS A 87 -12.90 -21.16 0.52
C CYS A 87 -11.88 -22.14 1.17
N ALA A 88 -10.62 -21.73 1.28
CA ALA A 88 -9.61 -22.44 2.07
C ALA A 88 -9.81 -22.20 3.57
N HIS A 89 -9.41 -23.19 4.38
CA HIS A 89 -9.28 -23.06 5.81
C HIS A 89 -7.82 -22.78 6.19
N ILE A 90 -7.56 -21.60 6.78
CA ILE A 90 -6.22 -21.18 7.20
C ILE A 90 -5.90 -21.75 8.59
N HIS A 91 -4.81 -22.52 8.70
CA HIS A 91 -4.38 -23.17 9.94
C HIS A 91 -3.41 -22.31 10.74
N SER A 92 -2.35 -21.80 10.10
CA SER A 92 -1.35 -20.94 10.72
C SER A 92 -0.58 -20.13 9.69
N ILE A 93 0.01 -19.03 10.16
CA ILE A 93 1.00 -18.23 9.45
C ILE A 93 2.23 -18.14 10.34
N GLU A 94 3.40 -18.41 9.79
CA GLU A 94 4.67 -18.44 10.50
C GLU A 94 5.73 -17.66 9.71
N LEU A 95 6.56 -16.89 10.42
CA LEU A 95 7.72 -16.21 9.84
C LEU A 95 9.00 -16.89 10.32
N ASP A 96 9.91 -17.12 9.38
CA ASP A 96 11.21 -17.73 9.64
C ASP A 96 12.29 -16.63 9.80
N PRO A 97 13.17 -16.74 10.81
CA PRO A 97 14.31 -15.84 10.95
C PRO A 97 15.23 -15.74 9.72
N ASP A 98 15.27 -16.76 8.86
CA ASP A 98 16.09 -16.78 7.64
C ASP A 98 15.38 -16.07 6.46
N GLU A 99 14.58 -15.04 6.75
CA GLU A 99 13.83 -14.24 5.79
C GLU A 99 12.81 -15.07 4.97
N GLY A 100 12.27 -16.14 5.57
CA GLY A 100 11.25 -17.01 4.98
C GLY A 100 9.90 -16.92 5.69
N GLY A 101 8.89 -17.57 5.12
CA GLY A 101 7.54 -17.62 5.70
C GLY A 101 6.80 -18.88 5.26
N ALA A 102 5.75 -19.24 6.00
CA ALA A 102 4.88 -20.34 5.62
C ALA A 102 3.44 -20.11 6.04
N THR A 103 2.54 -20.22 5.07
CA THR A 103 1.08 -20.24 5.27
C THR A 103 0.56 -21.66 5.17
N SER A 104 0.15 -22.22 6.31
CA SER A 104 -0.48 -23.54 6.37
C SER A 104 -1.99 -23.39 6.16
N MET A 105 -2.52 -24.03 5.10
CA MET A 105 -3.95 -24.00 4.78
C MET A 105 -4.40 -25.28 4.09
N SER A 106 -5.70 -25.58 4.17
CA SER A 106 -6.34 -26.70 3.45
C SER A 106 -7.51 -26.22 2.60
N GLY A 107 -7.66 -26.79 1.41
CA GLY A 107 -8.61 -26.29 0.41
C GLY A 107 -8.08 -25.07 -0.35
N GLY A 108 -8.98 -24.29 -0.94
CA GLY A 108 -8.62 -23.18 -1.82
C GLY A 108 -8.33 -23.61 -3.26
N ILE A 109 -8.04 -22.62 -4.10
CA ILE A 109 -7.66 -22.82 -5.50
C ILE A 109 -6.17 -22.49 -5.66
N PRO A 110 -5.26 -23.49 -5.74
CA PRO A 110 -3.81 -23.26 -5.82
C PRO A 110 -3.38 -22.33 -6.96
N TYR A 111 -4.13 -22.35 -8.07
CA TYR A 111 -3.89 -21.47 -9.22
C TYR A 111 -4.03 -19.98 -8.90
N LEU A 112 -4.78 -19.63 -7.84
CA LEU A 112 -4.95 -18.26 -7.38
C LEU A 112 -4.12 -18.00 -6.12
N THR A 113 -4.05 -18.97 -5.21
CA THR A 113 -3.37 -18.76 -3.92
C THR A 113 -1.87 -18.69 -4.06
N LEU A 114 -1.23 -19.51 -4.90
CA LEU A 114 0.23 -19.49 -5.08
C LEU A 114 0.77 -18.17 -5.66
N PRO A 115 0.20 -17.60 -6.75
CA PRO A 115 0.65 -16.28 -7.20
C PRO A 115 0.29 -15.15 -6.21
N ALA A 116 -0.67 -15.36 -5.31
CA ALA A 116 -1.14 -14.31 -4.41
C ALA A 116 -0.06 -13.79 -3.47
N GLY A 117 0.94 -14.61 -3.09
CA GLY A 117 2.05 -14.15 -2.25
C GLY A 117 2.78 -12.96 -2.87
N TYR A 118 3.45 -13.21 -4.00
CA TYR A 118 4.21 -12.18 -4.71
C TYR A 118 3.32 -11.02 -5.19
N LEU A 119 2.20 -11.34 -5.84
CA LEU A 119 1.35 -10.32 -6.46
C LEU A 119 0.60 -9.49 -5.41
N GLY A 120 0.13 -10.12 -4.34
CA GLY A 120 -0.56 -9.46 -3.24
C GLY A 120 0.38 -8.56 -2.44
N SER A 121 1.57 -9.05 -2.09
CA SER A 121 2.58 -8.24 -1.39
C SER A 121 3.04 -7.04 -2.24
N SER A 122 3.18 -7.22 -3.55
CA SER A 122 3.48 -6.12 -4.49
C SER A 122 2.34 -5.12 -4.62
N LEU A 123 1.08 -5.59 -4.64
CA LEU A 123 -0.10 -4.72 -4.69
C LEU A 123 -0.25 -3.91 -3.40
N ILE A 124 -0.07 -4.53 -2.23
CA ILE A 124 -0.03 -3.84 -0.93
C ILE A 124 1.08 -2.78 -0.94
N GLY A 125 2.28 -3.16 -1.39
CA GLY A 125 3.40 -2.22 -1.56
C GLY A 125 3.04 -1.02 -2.43
N ALA A 126 2.43 -1.26 -3.59
CA ALA A 126 1.98 -0.21 -4.51
C ALA A 126 0.93 0.72 -3.89
N ALA A 127 -0.03 0.18 -3.15
CA ALA A 127 -1.04 0.95 -2.45
C ALA A 127 -0.40 1.85 -1.38
N LEU A 128 0.54 1.32 -0.59
CA LEU A 128 1.27 2.10 0.40
C LEU A 128 2.16 3.18 -0.24
N ILE A 129 2.79 2.89 -1.38
CA ILE A 129 3.53 3.91 -2.15
C ILE A 129 2.59 5.05 -2.55
N ALA A 130 1.43 4.74 -3.12
CA ALA A 130 0.45 5.74 -3.52
C ALA A 130 0.00 6.59 -2.31
N CYS A 131 -0.35 5.95 -1.19
CA CYS A 131 -0.71 6.65 0.05
C CYS A 131 0.43 7.50 0.62
N GLY A 132 1.70 7.16 0.37
CA GLY A 132 2.87 7.92 0.77
C GLY A 132 3.02 9.32 0.13
N PHE A 133 2.20 9.63 -0.88
CA PHE A 133 2.17 10.97 -1.50
C PHE A 133 1.35 11.98 -0.69
N ASP A 134 0.48 11.54 0.21
CA ASP A 134 -0.35 12.40 1.05
C ASP A 134 -0.36 11.98 2.53
N THR A 135 -0.45 12.97 3.42
CA THR A 135 -0.38 12.74 4.87
C THR A 135 -1.65 12.07 5.40
N ASN A 136 -2.83 12.46 4.92
CA ASN A 136 -4.11 11.87 5.35
C ASN A 136 -4.30 10.48 4.78
N ALA A 137 -3.93 10.27 3.51
CA ALA A 137 -3.90 8.95 2.89
C ALA A 137 -2.98 8.00 3.67
N SER A 138 -1.80 8.46 4.10
CA SER A 138 -0.88 7.65 4.93
C SER A 138 -1.43 7.33 6.32
N LYS A 139 -2.15 8.26 6.96
CA LYS A 139 -2.87 7.99 8.21
C LYS A 139 -3.91 6.88 8.01
N ILE A 140 -4.74 6.96 6.99
CA ILE A 140 -5.72 5.90 6.66
C ILE A 140 -5.01 4.57 6.37
N ALA A 141 -3.96 4.59 5.55
CA ALA A 141 -3.19 3.40 5.21
C ALA A 141 -2.62 2.71 6.46
N SER A 142 -2.14 3.48 7.44
CA SER A 142 -1.63 2.91 8.69
C SER A 142 -2.72 2.28 9.57
N ILE A 143 -3.96 2.78 9.53
CA ILE A 143 -5.11 2.14 10.19
C ILE A 143 -5.45 0.81 9.49
N VAL A 144 -5.44 0.80 8.15
CA VAL A 144 -5.65 -0.43 7.37
C VAL A 144 -4.54 -1.46 7.66
N LEU A 145 -3.29 -1.02 7.75
CA LEU A 145 -2.16 -1.86 8.17
C LEU A 145 -2.35 -2.41 9.60
N ALA A 146 -2.86 -1.59 10.53
CA ALA A 146 -3.16 -2.08 11.88
C ALA A 146 -4.22 -3.19 11.86
N VAL A 147 -5.28 -3.06 11.07
CA VAL A 147 -6.28 -4.13 10.89
C VAL A 147 -5.65 -5.37 10.28
N PHE A 148 -4.79 -5.21 9.28
CA PHE A 148 -4.05 -6.30 8.67
C PHE A 148 -3.15 -7.04 9.67
N PHE A 149 -2.46 -6.30 10.54
CA PHE A 149 -1.64 -6.85 11.62
C PHE A 149 -2.47 -7.65 12.64
N LEU A 150 -3.66 -7.18 12.99
CA LEU A 150 -4.56 -7.94 13.88
C LEU A 150 -4.97 -9.28 13.28
N PHE A 151 -5.28 -9.31 11.98
CA PHE A 151 -5.55 -10.57 11.29
C PHE A 151 -4.32 -11.47 11.21
N THR A 152 -3.15 -10.90 10.97
CA THR A 152 -1.89 -11.66 10.96
C THR A 152 -1.62 -12.31 12.32
N LEU A 153 -1.75 -11.56 13.41
CA LEU A 153 -1.61 -12.07 14.79
C LEU A 153 -2.66 -13.13 15.13
N TRP A 154 -3.86 -13.05 14.54
CA TRP A 154 -4.91 -14.06 14.74
C TRP A 154 -4.49 -15.44 14.22
N TRP A 155 -3.73 -15.51 13.13
CA TRP A 155 -3.22 -16.78 12.58
C TRP A 155 -1.80 -17.14 13.05
N ALA A 156 -1.01 -16.16 13.49
CA ALA A 156 0.36 -16.33 14.01
C ALA A 156 0.43 -16.52 15.53
N LYS A 157 -0.59 -17.13 16.16
CA LYS A 157 -0.72 -17.23 17.63
C LYS A 157 0.45 -17.90 18.33
N ARG A 158 1.20 -18.76 17.65
CA ARG A 158 2.31 -19.53 18.21
C ARG A 158 3.69 -19.01 17.80
N ASP A 159 3.75 -18.03 16.90
CA ASP A 159 5.01 -17.52 16.39
C ASP A 159 5.45 -16.24 17.11
N TRP A 160 6.32 -16.40 18.10
CA TRP A 160 6.87 -15.28 18.87
C TRP A 160 7.54 -14.22 17.99
N LEU A 161 8.20 -14.62 16.90
CA LEU A 161 8.90 -13.68 16.01
C LEU A 161 7.89 -12.72 15.37
N THR A 162 6.80 -13.24 14.81
CA THR A 162 5.70 -12.42 14.26
C THR A 162 5.12 -11.47 15.31
N TRP A 163 4.94 -11.92 16.55
CA TRP A 163 4.44 -11.05 17.63
C TRP A 163 5.37 -9.88 17.92
N VAL A 164 6.66 -10.14 18.13
CA VAL A 164 7.66 -9.09 18.39
C VAL A 164 7.75 -8.12 17.21
N LEU A 165 7.76 -8.66 15.99
CA LEU A 165 7.81 -7.87 14.77
C LEU A 165 6.59 -6.94 14.66
N ILE A 166 5.38 -7.47 14.77
CA ILE A 166 4.14 -6.70 14.61
C ILE A 166 3.99 -5.66 15.72
N LEU A 167 4.30 -6.01 16.97
CA LEU A 167 4.26 -5.06 18.08
C LEU A 167 5.29 -3.95 17.90
N GLY A 168 6.51 -4.29 17.47
CA GLY A 168 7.56 -3.32 17.14
C GLY A 168 7.16 -2.37 16.01
N MET A 169 6.64 -2.91 14.91
CA MET A 169 6.16 -2.12 13.77
C MET A 169 4.96 -1.25 14.13
N SER A 170 4.02 -1.77 14.93
CA SER A 170 2.88 -1.00 15.43
C SER A 170 3.35 0.16 16.31
N GLY A 171 4.30 -0.08 17.21
CA GLY A 171 4.91 0.97 18.04
C GLY A 171 5.60 2.04 17.20
N LEU A 172 6.32 1.65 16.15
CA LEU A 172 6.98 2.58 15.22
C LEU A 172 5.97 3.43 14.44
N ILE A 173 4.90 2.81 13.93
CA ILE A 173 3.81 3.50 13.23
C ILE A 173 3.14 4.52 14.15
N VAL A 174 2.80 4.12 15.38
CA VAL A 174 2.20 5.00 16.38
C VAL A 174 3.15 6.16 16.71
N LEU A 175 4.43 5.89 16.95
CA LEU A 175 5.44 6.93 17.20
C LEU A 175 5.45 7.95 16.05
N PHE A 176 5.51 7.48 14.81
CA PHE A 176 5.63 8.35 13.63
C PHE A 176 4.33 9.10 13.30
N TRP A 177 3.18 8.59 13.77
CA TRP A 177 1.91 9.32 13.71
C TRP A 177 1.98 10.63 14.50
N PHE A 178 2.63 10.63 15.67
CA PHE A 178 2.74 11.81 16.54
C PHE A 178 3.80 12.82 16.06
N VAL A 179 4.76 12.41 15.23
CA VAL A 179 5.86 13.27 14.78
C VAL A 179 5.43 14.19 13.65
N ALA A 180 5.63 15.50 13.85
CA ALA A 180 5.40 16.54 12.84
C ALA A 180 4.00 16.50 12.18
N GLY A 181 2.96 16.13 12.94
CA GLY A 181 1.59 16.07 12.42
C GLY A 181 1.28 14.86 11.53
N GLY A 182 2.13 13.83 11.54
CA GLY A 182 2.00 12.65 10.68
C GLY A 182 2.86 12.71 9.41
N VAL A 183 3.68 13.75 9.24
CA VAL A 183 4.63 13.83 8.11
C VAL A 183 5.66 12.72 8.16
N ALA A 184 6.14 12.34 9.36
CA ALA A 184 7.04 11.21 9.51
C ALA A 184 6.36 9.89 9.11
N LEU A 185 5.11 9.69 9.56
CA LEU A 185 4.29 8.54 9.18
C LEU A 185 4.15 8.42 7.66
N ARG A 186 3.93 9.53 6.96
CA ARG A 186 3.85 9.54 5.49
C ARG A 186 5.09 8.94 4.84
N TYR A 187 6.27 9.33 5.29
CA TYR A 187 7.54 8.80 4.76
C TYR A 187 7.85 7.38 5.22
N LEU A 188 7.33 6.94 6.38
CA LEU A 188 7.41 5.55 6.83
C LEU A 188 6.49 4.64 5.99
N VAL A 189 5.27 5.06 5.72
CA VAL A 189 4.32 4.34 4.85
C VAL A 189 4.89 4.21 3.43
N LEU A 190 5.45 5.30 2.90
CA LEU A 190 6.17 5.27 1.62
C LEU A 190 7.34 4.27 1.65
N PHE A 191 8.13 4.29 2.73
CA PHE A 191 9.25 3.37 2.90
C PHE A 191 8.80 1.90 2.93
N ILE A 192 7.79 1.57 3.73
CA ILE A 192 7.23 0.21 3.82
C ILE A 192 6.72 -0.24 2.44
N GLY A 193 6.04 0.65 1.71
CA GLY A 193 5.57 0.37 0.36
C GLY A 193 6.70 0.07 -0.62
N VAL A 194 7.73 0.91 -0.65
CA VAL A 194 8.93 0.70 -1.49
C VAL A 194 9.65 -0.58 -1.09
N MET A 195 9.83 -0.83 0.22
CA MET A 195 10.41 -2.08 0.74
C MET A 195 9.65 -3.29 0.23
N SER A 196 8.32 -3.29 0.30
CA SER A 196 7.48 -4.42 -0.13
C SER A 196 7.63 -4.73 -1.62
N CYS A 197 7.55 -3.71 -2.47
CA CYS A 197 7.74 -3.90 -3.91
C CYS A 197 9.16 -4.37 -4.24
N MET A 198 10.20 -3.74 -3.66
CA MET A 198 11.59 -4.10 -3.95
C MET A 198 11.94 -5.50 -3.43
N TYR A 199 11.45 -5.87 -2.24
CA TYR A 199 11.65 -7.19 -1.67
C TYR A 199 11.03 -8.25 -2.59
N CYS A 200 9.78 -8.07 -3.02
CA CYS A 200 9.13 -9.02 -3.92
C CYS A 200 9.88 -9.17 -5.26
N LEU A 201 10.36 -8.08 -5.86
CA LEU A 201 11.16 -8.17 -7.09
C LEU A 201 12.44 -8.97 -6.86
N TRP A 202 13.15 -8.72 -5.76
CA TRP A 202 14.37 -9.45 -5.42
C TRP A 202 14.13 -10.91 -5.10
N ASP A 203 13.06 -11.22 -4.37
CA ASP A 203 12.69 -12.57 -3.99
C ASP A 203 12.36 -13.43 -5.22
N ILE A 204 11.57 -12.88 -6.16
CA ILE A 204 11.30 -13.54 -7.44
C ILE A 204 12.60 -13.75 -8.24
N ILE A 205 13.50 -12.75 -8.27
CA ILE A 205 14.79 -12.85 -8.96
C ILE A 205 15.64 -13.97 -8.36
N ASP A 206 15.76 -14.03 -7.03
CA ASP A 206 16.54 -15.05 -6.34
C ASP A 206 15.95 -16.46 -6.54
N ASP A 207 14.63 -16.59 -6.45
CA ASP A 207 13.94 -17.86 -6.64
C ASP A 207 13.98 -18.35 -8.10
N THR A 208 13.98 -17.42 -9.06
CA THR A 208 13.95 -17.73 -10.49
C THR A 208 15.36 -17.94 -11.07
N ILE A 209 16.33 -17.14 -10.65
CA ILE A 209 17.66 -17.04 -11.26
C ILE A 209 18.73 -17.69 -10.37
N SER A 210 18.72 -17.40 -9.06
CA SER A 210 19.76 -17.83 -8.12
C SER A 210 19.57 -19.27 -7.60
N ARG A 211 18.43 -19.92 -7.89
CA ARG A 211 18.13 -21.33 -7.57
C ARG A 211 18.34 -21.69 -6.09
N LYS A 212 17.71 -20.96 -5.17
CA LYS A 212 17.61 -21.44 -3.79
C LYS A 212 16.94 -22.82 -3.80
N VAL A 213 17.48 -23.75 -3.01
CA VAL A 213 17.07 -25.17 -2.94
C VAL A 213 15.65 -25.33 -2.33
N ASN A 214 15.07 -24.23 -1.83
CA ASN A 214 13.74 -24.19 -1.22
C ASN A 214 12.62 -24.15 -2.28
N SER A 215 11.48 -24.74 -1.93
CA SER A 215 10.29 -24.83 -2.78
C SER A 215 9.54 -23.48 -2.86
N SER A 216 9.97 -22.56 -3.73
CA SER A 216 9.26 -21.28 -3.97
C SER A 216 7.86 -21.44 -4.55
N ASP A 217 7.01 -20.42 -4.48
CA ASP A 217 5.65 -20.46 -5.04
C ASP A 217 5.65 -20.71 -6.54
N ALA A 218 6.62 -20.14 -7.26
CA ALA A 218 6.78 -20.37 -8.69
C ALA A 218 7.14 -21.84 -8.98
N SER A 219 7.93 -22.47 -8.10
CA SER A 219 8.27 -23.89 -8.20
C SER A 219 7.05 -24.78 -7.90
N GLN A 220 6.22 -24.43 -6.91
CA GLN A 220 5.00 -25.15 -6.58
C GLN A 220 3.96 -25.01 -7.69
N PHE A 221 3.81 -23.81 -8.24
CA PHE A 221 2.88 -23.54 -9.33
C PHE A 221 3.27 -24.29 -10.61
N ALA A 222 4.57 -24.33 -10.94
CA ALA A 222 5.06 -25.09 -12.08
C ALA A 222 4.75 -26.60 -11.96
N LYS A 223 4.88 -27.18 -10.76
CA LYS A 223 4.52 -28.58 -10.51
C LYS A 223 3.03 -28.85 -10.75
N ILE A 224 2.16 -27.89 -10.42
CA ILE A 224 0.71 -28.03 -10.60
C ILE A 224 0.28 -27.75 -12.04
N CYS A 225 0.82 -26.71 -12.69
CA CYS A 225 0.49 -26.40 -14.09
C CYS A 225 1.01 -27.46 -15.06
N GLY A 226 2.21 -28.01 -14.80
CA GLY A 226 2.88 -28.98 -15.68
C GLY A 226 3.28 -28.46 -17.06
N CYS A 227 2.92 -27.21 -17.37
CA CYS A 227 2.97 -26.63 -18.71
C CYS A 227 4.29 -25.91 -19.02
N CYS A 228 4.89 -25.26 -18.01
CA CYS A 228 6.08 -24.42 -18.12
C CYS A 228 6.97 -24.57 -16.87
N PRO A 229 8.29 -24.37 -17.00
CA PRO A 229 9.21 -24.29 -15.87
C PRO A 229 8.86 -23.14 -14.91
N SER A 230 9.32 -23.22 -13.66
CA SER A 230 9.09 -22.18 -12.63
C SER A 230 9.60 -20.81 -13.05
N GLN A 231 10.62 -20.74 -13.91
CA GLN A 231 11.19 -19.48 -14.38
C GLN A 231 10.22 -18.68 -15.24
N VAL A 232 9.39 -19.35 -16.05
CA VAL A 232 8.41 -18.65 -16.89
C VAL A 232 7.38 -17.96 -16.01
N TRP A 233 6.92 -18.66 -14.96
CA TRP A 233 5.97 -18.12 -13.98
C TRP A 233 6.59 -17.02 -13.13
N GLY A 234 7.82 -17.21 -12.65
CA GLY A 234 8.57 -16.20 -11.92
C GLY A 234 8.76 -14.92 -12.74
N VAL A 235 9.23 -15.02 -13.99
CA VAL A 235 9.40 -13.85 -14.87
C VAL A 235 8.05 -13.16 -15.16
N LEU A 236 6.98 -13.92 -15.36
CA LEU A 236 5.65 -13.35 -15.56
C LEU A 236 5.21 -12.54 -14.33
N TRP A 237 5.35 -13.10 -13.13
CA TRP A 237 4.98 -12.39 -11.90
C TRP A 237 5.91 -11.23 -11.60
N LEU A 238 7.19 -11.31 -11.96
CA LEU A 238 8.14 -10.20 -11.87
C LEU A 238 7.64 -8.98 -12.67
N PHE A 239 7.17 -9.21 -13.91
CA PHE A 239 6.59 -8.13 -14.72
C PHE A 239 5.32 -7.54 -14.09
N VAL A 240 4.44 -8.37 -13.54
CA VAL A 240 3.23 -7.89 -12.87
C VAL A 240 3.58 -7.08 -11.61
N SER A 241 4.52 -7.54 -10.80
CA SER A 241 5.01 -6.82 -9.62
C SER A 241 5.65 -5.48 -10.00
N LEU A 242 6.39 -5.42 -11.10
CA LEU A 242 6.94 -4.16 -11.62
C LEU A 242 5.82 -3.21 -12.08
N ILE A 243 4.78 -3.72 -12.72
CA ILE A 243 3.60 -2.94 -13.11
C ILE A 243 2.92 -2.36 -11.87
N PHE A 244 2.75 -3.14 -10.80
CA PHE A 244 2.17 -2.61 -9.56
C PHE A 244 3.03 -1.50 -8.95
N PHE A 245 4.35 -1.69 -8.89
CA PHE A 245 5.26 -0.64 -8.42
C PHE A 245 5.09 0.67 -9.21
N ILE A 246 5.10 0.59 -10.54
CA ILE A 246 4.91 1.76 -11.43
C ILE A 246 3.51 2.36 -11.21
N ALA A 247 2.47 1.54 -11.14
CA ALA A 247 1.10 1.98 -10.94
C ALA A 247 0.93 2.71 -9.61
N GLY A 248 1.55 2.23 -8.51
CA GLY A 248 1.51 2.90 -7.21
C GLY A 248 2.09 4.32 -7.27
N VAL A 249 3.22 4.51 -7.98
CA VAL A 249 3.80 5.84 -8.21
C VAL A 249 2.90 6.71 -9.08
N LEU A 250 2.35 6.17 -10.18
CA LEU A 250 1.48 6.92 -11.09
C LEU A 250 0.17 7.34 -10.43
N VAL A 251 -0.44 6.46 -9.64
CA VAL A 251 -1.64 6.78 -8.84
C VAL A 251 -1.31 7.85 -7.81
N GLY A 252 -0.17 7.74 -7.12
CA GLY A 252 0.29 8.79 -6.20
C GLY A 252 0.44 10.16 -6.88
N LEU A 253 0.97 10.17 -8.11
CA LEU A 253 1.14 11.39 -8.90
C LEU A 253 -0.19 11.99 -9.39
N ALA A 254 -1.13 11.13 -9.82
CA ALA A 254 -2.41 11.57 -10.35
C ALA A 254 -3.39 11.99 -9.25
N ALA A 255 -3.43 11.27 -8.14
CA ALA A 255 -4.44 11.45 -7.09
C ALA A 255 -4.11 12.54 -6.07
N PHE A 256 -2.82 12.78 -5.76
CA PHE A 256 -2.42 13.66 -4.66
C PHE A 256 -1.62 14.86 -5.14
N LYS A 257 -2.31 15.95 -5.49
CA LYS A 257 -1.71 17.18 -6.06
C LYS A 257 -1.50 18.30 -5.05
N GLU A 258 -1.78 18.05 -3.79
CA GLU A 258 -1.71 19.01 -2.69
C GLU A 258 -0.27 19.45 -2.43
N SER A 259 -0.10 20.72 -2.05
CA SER A 259 1.19 21.23 -1.59
C SER A 259 1.50 20.74 -0.17
N ALA A 260 2.78 20.74 0.23
CA ALA A 260 3.15 20.36 1.61
C ALA A 260 2.46 21.22 2.69
N ALA A 261 2.21 22.50 2.38
CA ALA A 261 1.48 23.40 3.27
C ALA A 261 0.00 23.00 3.39
N GLN A 262 -0.63 22.69 2.26
CA GLN A 262 -2.02 22.23 2.21
C GLN A 262 -2.21 20.88 2.92
N GLN A 263 -1.33 19.90 2.66
CA GLN A 263 -1.39 18.61 3.38
C GLN A 263 -1.23 18.79 4.90
N LYS A 264 -0.38 19.73 5.34
CA LYS A 264 -0.22 20.03 6.75
C LYS A 264 -1.50 20.61 7.36
N GLU A 265 -2.15 21.55 6.67
CA GLU A 265 -3.43 22.12 7.07
C GLU A 265 -4.53 21.03 7.12
N ASP A 266 -4.68 20.27 6.04
CA ASP A 266 -5.69 19.21 5.93
C ASP A 266 -5.49 18.14 7.03
N SER A 267 -4.24 17.78 7.32
CA SER A 267 -3.91 16.81 8.38
C SER A 267 -4.17 17.31 9.81
N SER A 268 -4.27 18.63 9.98
CA SER A 268 -4.63 19.24 11.26
C SER A 268 -6.15 19.20 11.49
N VAL A 269 -6.95 19.10 10.42
CA VAL A 269 -8.41 19.01 10.50
C VAL A 269 -8.87 17.55 10.46
N PHE A 270 -8.32 16.75 9.56
CA PHE A 270 -8.68 15.35 9.36
C PHE A 270 -7.78 14.41 10.17
N LEU A 271 -8.39 13.65 11.10
CA LEU A 271 -7.69 12.78 12.06
C LEU A 271 -6.52 13.51 12.73
N PRO A 272 -6.79 14.61 13.46
CA PRO A 272 -5.73 15.37 14.12
C PRO A 272 -4.98 14.51 15.12
N VAL A 273 -3.69 14.79 15.28
CA VAL A 273 -2.85 14.10 16.27
C VAL A 273 -3.50 14.26 17.66
N PRO A 274 -3.74 13.16 18.41
CA PRO A 274 -4.31 13.24 19.74
C PRO A 274 -3.50 14.19 20.64
N GLY A 275 -4.20 15.10 21.33
CA GLY A 275 -3.57 16.11 22.19
C GLY A 275 -3.13 17.41 21.48
N SER A 276 -3.25 17.51 20.15
CA SER A 276 -3.01 18.76 19.42
C SER A 276 -4.12 19.80 19.66
N SER A 277 -3.81 21.09 19.48
CA SER A 277 -4.80 22.18 19.59
C SER A 277 -6.01 21.98 18.68
N ALA A 278 -5.80 21.40 17.49
CA ALA A 278 -6.88 21.09 16.56
C ALA A 278 -7.76 19.92 17.06
N ALA A 279 -7.16 18.86 17.64
CA ALA A 279 -7.92 17.79 18.28
C ALA A 279 -8.74 18.29 19.48
N MET A 280 -8.17 19.19 20.29
CA MET A 280 -8.88 19.81 21.41
C MET A 280 -10.03 20.71 20.92
N ALA A 281 -9.82 21.50 19.88
CA ALA A 281 -10.84 22.36 19.29
C ALA A 281 -12.03 21.54 18.77
N LEU A 282 -11.79 20.39 18.13
CA LEU A 282 -12.83 19.46 17.67
C LEU A 282 -13.63 18.85 18.83
N THR A 283 -12.96 18.50 19.93
CA THR A 283 -13.61 17.99 21.15
C THR A 283 -14.47 19.08 21.80
N VAL A 284 -13.97 20.32 21.88
CA VAL A 284 -14.72 21.47 22.42
C VAL A 284 -15.93 21.81 21.57
N THR A 285 -15.84 21.78 20.23
CA THR A 285 -17.00 22.00 19.36
C THR A 285 -18.04 20.90 19.50
N LYS A 286 -17.63 19.63 19.54
CA LYS A 286 -18.57 18.51 19.76
C LYS A 286 -19.25 18.60 21.13
N SER A 287 -18.49 18.89 22.19
CA SER A 287 -19.04 19.09 23.54
C SER A 287 -19.97 20.31 23.60
N GLY A 288 -19.62 21.42 22.94
CA GLY A 288 -20.44 22.61 22.83
C GLY A 288 -21.76 22.38 22.07
N ILE A 289 -21.74 21.62 20.97
CA ILE A 289 -22.95 21.22 20.23
C ILE A 289 -23.84 20.33 21.09
N VAL A 290 -23.27 19.35 21.81
CA VAL A 290 -24.03 18.49 22.73
C VAL A 290 -24.63 19.31 23.87
N SER A 291 -23.88 20.25 24.45
CA SER A 291 -24.34 21.11 25.52
C SER A 291 -25.43 22.09 25.05
N MET A 292 -25.32 22.60 23.82
CA MET A 292 -26.32 23.48 23.21
C MET A 292 -27.61 22.70 22.85
N ILE A 293 -27.50 21.48 22.32
CA ILE A 293 -28.65 20.59 22.09
C ILE A 293 -29.32 20.25 23.43
N LEU A 294 -28.55 19.93 24.47
CA LEU A 294 -29.08 19.64 25.80
C LEU A 294 -29.80 20.86 26.39
N ALA A 295 -29.23 22.06 26.25
CA ALA A 295 -29.85 23.30 26.72
C ALA A 295 -31.15 23.63 25.96
N VAL A 296 -31.20 23.39 24.65
CA VAL A 296 -32.42 23.54 23.84
C VAL A 296 -33.48 22.50 24.24
N VAL A 297 -33.10 21.25 24.48
CA VAL A 297 -34.02 20.18 24.91
C VAL A 297 -34.56 20.45 26.31
N VAL A 298 -33.72 20.87 27.26
CA VAL A 298 -34.14 21.25 28.63
C VAL A 298 -35.05 22.49 28.59
N GLY A 299 -34.71 23.50 27.76
CA GLY A 299 -35.53 24.69 27.58
C GLY A 299 -36.89 24.43 26.92
N LEU A 300 -36.98 23.45 26.01
CA LEU A 300 -38.24 23.03 25.39
C LEU A 300 -39.11 22.15 26.30
N LEU A 301 -38.50 21.43 27.24
CA LEU A 301 -39.21 20.57 28.20
C LEU A 301 -39.66 21.31 29.47
N GLY A 302 -39.29 22.58 29.64
CA GLY A 302 -39.75 23.42 30.76
C GLY A 302 -39.28 22.92 32.14
N ILE A 303 -38.22 22.10 32.18
CA ILE A 303 -37.65 21.59 33.44
C ILE A 303 -36.76 22.71 34.00
N PRO A 304 -37.06 23.27 35.19
CA PRO A 304 -36.17 24.23 35.82
C PRO A 304 -34.85 23.54 36.19
N MET A 305 -33.73 24.21 35.91
CA MET A 305 -32.39 23.77 36.35
C MET A 305 -32.28 23.69 37.86
#